data_AF-A0A6G3PGM0-F1
#
_entry.id   AF-A0A6G3PGM0-F1
#
_cell.length_a   1.000
_cell.length_b   1.000
_cell.length_c   1.000
_cell.angle_alpha   90.00
_cell.angle_beta   90.00
_cell.angle_gamma   90.00
#
_symmetry.space_group_name_H-M   'P 1'
#
loop_
_entity.id
_entity.type
_entity.pdbx_description
1 polymer ?
#
loop_
_entity_poly.entity_id
_entity_poly.type
_entity_poly.pdbx_seq_one_letter_code
_entity_poly.pdbx_strand_id
1 'polypeptide(L)'
;MVLLGVAAVVLLGIAYGAGLLLNHAEVPKGTTVLGVDIGGGTKEEAVAKLDGALGERAKAPLQLSVDGKEEKLDPEKAGLTLDSQETVRGAAGSDYNPVSVIGSLFGGERPADPVIPVDEEKLGVALNDLAGTSGSANDGTIRFEPNKAVAVPGKPGKRLDAAQSLISVRDAYRAQVQTGKARLVELPVTTSEPTITKAELDRAMKEFAQPAMSGLITIKAGPKQIQFGPARSLPQILSMKAVDGRLVDVYDKQAIDELLDGVFDGIMAVKADGKEHEVGPDDVAQAMKTALTGTTEAERTVTIDLTGQG
;
A
#
# COMPACT_ATOMS: atom_id res chain seq x y z
N MET A 1 -57.84 -24.02 46.26
CA MET A 1 -56.49 -24.40 45.77
C MET A 1 -56.30 -24.10 44.28
N VAL A 2 -57.22 -24.49 43.39
CA VAL A 2 -57.09 -24.23 41.93
C VAL A 2 -57.05 -22.74 41.56
N LEU A 3 -57.91 -21.90 42.18
CA LEU A 3 -57.96 -20.45 41.92
C LEU A 3 -56.67 -19.71 42.33
N LEU A 4 -56.01 -20.17 43.39
CA LEU A 4 -54.74 -19.61 43.90
C LEU A 4 -53.56 -19.97 42.99
N GLY A 5 -53.56 -21.18 42.41
CA GLY A 5 -52.57 -21.60 41.43
C GLY A 5 -52.68 -20.83 40.11
N VAL A 6 -53.90 -20.57 39.64
CA VAL A 6 -54.13 -19.76 38.42
C VAL A 6 -53.72 -18.30 38.64
N ALA A 7 -54.03 -17.71 39.81
CA ALA A 7 -53.61 -16.35 40.13
C ALA A 7 -52.08 -16.21 40.20
N ALA A 8 -51.37 -17.20 40.74
CA ALA A 8 -49.90 -17.22 40.79
C ALA A 8 -49.27 -17.32 39.39
N VAL A 9 -49.83 -18.18 38.51
CA VAL A 9 -49.35 -18.32 37.13
C VAL A 9 -49.61 -17.06 36.31
N VAL A 10 -50.75 -16.40 36.50
CA VAL A 10 -51.07 -15.13 35.82
C VAL A 10 -50.18 -14.00 36.33
N LEU A 11 -49.92 -13.90 37.64
CA LEU A 11 -48.98 -12.93 38.21
C LEU A 11 -47.54 -13.15 37.71
N LEU A 12 -47.09 -14.41 37.63
CA LEU A 12 -45.79 -14.74 37.05
C LEU A 12 -45.75 -14.43 35.55
N GLY A 13 -46.83 -14.68 34.81
CA GLY A 13 -46.94 -14.33 33.39
C GLY A 13 -46.95 -12.82 33.13
N ILE A 14 -47.61 -12.03 33.98
CA ILE A 14 -47.61 -10.56 33.90
C ILE A 14 -46.25 -9.99 34.33
N ALA A 15 -45.63 -10.51 35.39
CA ALA A 15 -44.28 -10.11 35.80
C ALA A 15 -43.23 -10.48 34.74
N TYR A 16 -43.38 -11.64 34.10
CA TYR A 16 -42.56 -12.08 32.98
C TYR A 16 -42.79 -11.20 31.74
N GLY A 17 -44.05 -10.87 31.43
CA GLY A 17 -44.41 -9.97 30.33
C GLY A 17 -43.94 -8.54 30.55
N ALA A 18 -44.01 -8.03 31.77
CA ALA A 18 -43.48 -6.71 32.15
C ALA A 18 -41.94 -6.70 32.12
N GLY A 19 -41.30 -7.77 32.60
CA GLY A 19 -39.85 -7.95 32.48
C GLY A 19 -39.38 -8.05 31.03
N LEU A 20 -40.18 -8.64 30.13
CA LEU A 20 -39.91 -8.70 28.70
C LEU A 20 -40.09 -7.36 27.98
N LEU A 21 -41.08 -6.55 28.38
CA LEU A 21 -41.33 -5.24 27.78
C LEU A 21 -40.30 -4.17 28.19
N LEU A 22 -39.71 -4.29 29.38
CA LEU A 22 -38.69 -3.36 29.88
C LEU A 22 -37.26 -3.69 29.39
N ASN A 23 -37.00 -4.93 28.94
CA ASN A 23 -35.65 -5.43 28.64
C ASN A 23 -35.10 -5.14 27.23
N HIS A 24 -35.84 -4.49 26.33
CA HIS A 24 -35.42 -4.37 24.92
C HIS A 24 -34.29 -3.34 24.65
N ALA A 25 -33.98 -2.48 25.62
CA ALA A 25 -33.00 -1.40 25.49
C ALA A 25 -31.77 -1.54 26.40
N GLU A 26 -31.69 -2.60 27.21
CA GLU A 26 -30.66 -2.75 28.24
C GLU A 26 -29.61 -3.80 27.88
N VAL A 27 -28.38 -3.57 28.33
CA VAL A 27 -27.28 -4.54 28.22
C VAL A 27 -27.36 -5.50 29.42
N PRO A 28 -27.33 -6.83 29.21
CA PRO A 28 -27.41 -7.79 30.31
C PRO A 28 -26.37 -7.53 31.41
N LYS A 29 -26.74 -7.79 32.67
CA LYS A 29 -25.80 -7.69 33.80
C LYS A 29 -24.64 -8.68 33.65
N GLY A 30 -23.45 -8.27 34.08
CA GLY A 30 -22.23 -9.08 34.01
C GLY A 30 -21.56 -9.09 32.64
N THR A 31 -22.07 -8.31 31.66
CA THR A 31 -21.46 -8.21 30.33
C THR A 31 -20.18 -7.40 30.37
N THR A 32 -19.07 -8.02 29.96
CA THR A 32 -17.75 -7.38 29.93
C THR A 32 -17.17 -7.37 28.52
N VAL A 33 -16.58 -6.25 28.10
CA VAL A 33 -15.87 -6.12 26.82
C VAL A 33 -14.44 -5.70 27.11
N LEU A 34 -13.47 -6.52 26.69
CA LEU A 34 -12.03 -6.26 26.92
C LEU A 34 -11.69 -5.92 28.39
N GLY A 35 -12.44 -6.50 29.34
CA GLY A 35 -12.28 -6.26 30.78
C GLY A 35 -13.04 -5.05 31.35
N VAL A 36 -13.85 -4.36 30.55
CA VAL A 36 -14.74 -3.26 30.98
C VAL A 36 -16.16 -3.80 31.17
N ASP A 37 -16.72 -3.65 32.38
CA ASP A 37 -18.13 -4.00 32.66
C ASP A 37 -19.07 -2.94 32.08
N ILE A 38 -19.85 -3.36 31.08
CA ILE A 38 -20.83 -2.54 30.37
C ILE A 38 -22.28 -2.97 30.70
N GLY A 39 -22.46 -3.96 31.56
CA GLY A 39 -23.77 -4.54 31.85
C GLY A 39 -24.62 -3.73 32.83
N GLY A 40 -25.92 -4.02 32.84
CA GLY A 40 -26.86 -3.57 33.86
C GLY A 40 -27.42 -2.16 33.71
N GLY A 41 -27.34 -1.60 32.50
CA GLY A 41 -27.90 -0.29 32.15
C GLY A 41 -28.29 -0.21 30.68
N THR A 42 -28.58 1.00 30.22
CA THR A 42 -28.95 1.28 28.83
C THR A 42 -27.78 1.08 27.86
N LYS A 43 -28.06 0.90 26.57
CA LYS A 43 -27.03 0.84 25.52
C LYS A 43 -26.19 2.11 25.50
N GLU A 44 -26.80 3.27 25.70
CA GLU A 44 -26.13 4.56 25.70
C GLU A 44 -25.12 4.68 26.87
N GLU A 45 -25.52 4.23 28.07
CA GLU A 45 -24.63 4.16 29.23
C GLU A 45 -23.48 3.15 29.01
N ALA A 46 -23.76 2.01 28.39
CA ALA A 46 -22.76 1.02 28.03
C ALA A 46 -21.72 1.56 27.03
N VAL A 47 -22.17 2.30 26.01
CA VAL A 47 -21.28 2.97 25.04
C VAL A 47 -20.42 4.02 25.76
N ALA A 48 -21.01 4.87 26.61
CA ALA A 48 -20.27 5.88 27.35
C ALA A 48 -19.21 5.28 28.30
N LYS A 49 -19.52 4.15 28.97
CA LYS A 49 -18.56 3.42 29.79
C LYS A 49 -17.40 2.87 28.95
N LEU A 50 -17.70 2.30 27.79
CA LEU A 50 -16.70 1.72 26.90
C LEU A 50 -15.78 2.79 26.32
N ASP A 51 -16.35 3.90 25.83
CA ASP A 51 -15.60 5.05 25.31
C ASP A 51 -14.73 5.70 26.38
N GLY A 52 -15.27 5.89 27.59
CA GLY A 52 -14.50 6.44 28.72
C GLY A 52 -13.34 5.56 29.16
N ALA A 53 -13.48 4.23 29.06
CA ALA A 53 -12.45 3.28 29.49
C ALA A 53 -11.41 2.97 28.40
N LEU A 54 -11.84 2.89 27.13
CA LEU A 54 -11.05 2.37 26.02
C LEU A 54 -10.75 3.41 24.93
N GLY A 55 -11.49 4.52 24.84
CA GLY A 55 -11.39 5.48 23.74
C GLY A 55 -9.99 6.10 23.61
N GLU A 56 -9.37 6.52 24.71
CA GLU A 56 -8.00 7.04 24.68
C GLU A 56 -6.97 5.97 24.31
N ARG A 57 -7.21 4.71 24.69
CA ARG A 57 -6.32 3.58 24.33
C ARG A 57 -6.43 3.21 22.86
N ALA A 58 -7.63 3.33 22.31
CA ALA A 58 -7.94 3.14 20.89
C ALA A 58 -7.29 4.21 20.01
N LYS A 59 -7.11 5.44 20.51
CA LYS A 59 -6.44 6.53 19.79
C LYS A 59 -4.92 6.52 19.93
N ALA A 60 -4.38 5.78 20.90
CA ALA A 60 -2.95 5.78 21.16
C ALA A 60 -2.15 5.16 19.99
N PRO A 61 -1.04 5.78 19.54
CA PRO A 61 -0.21 5.22 18.49
C PRO A 61 0.33 3.83 18.80
N LEU A 62 0.26 2.93 17.82
CA LEU A 62 0.90 1.62 17.88
C LEU A 62 2.41 1.75 17.68
N GLN A 63 3.19 1.04 18.47
CA GLN A 63 4.64 0.94 18.28
C GLN A 63 4.97 -0.30 17.47
N LEU A 64 5.50 -0.11 16.27
CA LEU A 64 5.82 -1.17 15.33
C LEU A 64 7.34 -1.20 15.09
N SER A 65 7.90 -2.34 14.75
CA SER A 65 9.29 -2.47 14.31
C SER A 65 9.35 -3.18 12.98
N VAL A 66 10.10 -2.62 12.02
CA VAL A 66 10.36 -3.25 10.73
C VAL A 66 11.86 -3.40 10.56
N ASP A 67 12.35 -4.64 10.54
CA ASP A 67 13.78 -4.95 10.45
C ASP A 67 14.64 -4.23 11.50
N GLY A 68 14.12 -4.13 12.73
CA GLY A 68 14.79 -3.48 13.87
C GLY A 68 14.67 -1.96 13.93
N LYS A 69 13.97 -1.32 12.98
CA LYS A 69 13.65 0.11 13.04
C LYS A 69 12.28 0.32 13.64
N GLU A 70 12.21 1.12 14.70
CA GLU A 70 10.94 1.46 15.36
C GLU A 70 10.20 2.55 14.59
N GLU A 71 8.90 2.34 14.38
CA GLU A 71 7.97 3.23 13.71
C GLU A 71 6.68 3.35 14.53
N LYS A 72 5.98 4.49 14.37
CA LYS A 72 4.68 4.72 15.00
C LYS A 72 3.57 4.69 13.97
N LEU A 73 2.56 3.86 14.21
CA LEU A 73 1.36 3.82 13.39
C LEU A 73 0.20 4.48 14.14
N ASP A 74 -0.37 5.51 13.52
CA ASP A 74 -1.58 6.18 13.99
C ASP A 74 -2.80 5.31 13.63
N PRO A 75 -3.56 4.79 14.61
CA PRO A 75 -4.66 3.86 14.35
C PRO A 75 -5.75 4.45 13.45
N GLU A 76 -6.13 5.72 13.67
CA GLU A 76 -7.20 6.36 12.89
C GLU A 76 -6.80 6.53 11.43
N LYS A 77 -5.55 6.95 11.18
CA LYS A 77 -5.01 7.06 9.81
C LYS A 77 -4.86 5.70 9.14
N ALA A 78 -4.54 4.67 9.92
CA ALA A 78 -4.42 3.29 9.47
C ALA A 78 -5.78 2.59 9.34
N GLY A 79 -6.90 3.27 9.60
CA GLY A 79 -8.23 2.68 9.45
C GLY A 79 -8.63 1.71 10.56
N LEU A 80 -7.95 1.76 11.70
CA LEU A 80 -8.22 0.95 12.89
C LEU A 80 -9.05 1.78 13.88
N THR A 81 -10.24 1.29 14.21
CA THR A 81 -11.11 1.96 15.20
C THR A 81 -11.78 0.93 16.10
N LEU A 82 -12.17 1.36 17.31
CA LEU A 82 -13.07 0.58 18.16
C LEU A 82 -14.50 1.09 17.92
N ASP A 83 -15.38 0.23 17.43
CA ASP A 83 -16.79 0.59 17.27
C ASP A 83 -17.55 0.22 18.54
N SER A 84 -17.57 1.16 19.50
CA SER A 84 -18.26 0.97 20.76
C SER A 84 -19.77 0.78 20.58
N GLN A 85 -20.39 1.41 19.58
CA GLN A 85 -21.82 1.31 19.33
C GLN A 85 -22.19 -0.09 18.85
N GLU A 86 -21.49 -0.59 17.83
CA GLU A 86 -21.76 -1.91 17.27
C GLU A 86 -21.34 -3.03 18.24
N THR A 87 -20.27 -2.82 19.01
CA THR A 87 -19.89 -3.71 20.12
C THR A 87 -21.00 -3.85 21.14
N VAL A 88 -21.58 -2.74 21.61
CA VAL A 88 -22.68 -2.75 22.56
C VAL A 88 -23.96 -3.32 21.94
N ARG A 89 -24.24 -3.04 20.66
CA ARG A 89 -25.38 -3.64 19.95
C ARG A 89 -25.26 -5.15 19.88
N GLY A 90 -24.09 -5.68 19.52
CA GLY A 90 -23.83 -7.13 19.49
C GLY A 90 -23.95 -7.76 20.88
N ALA A 91 -23.37 -7.11 21.90
CA ALA A 91 -23.43 -7.56 23.28
C ALA A 91 -24.85 -7.55 23.87
N ALA A 92 -25.71 -6.65 23.39
CA ALA A 92 -27.13 -6.59 23.78
C ALA A 92 -28.01 -7.60 23.01
N GLY A 93 -27.56 -8.07 21.84
CA GLY A 93 -28.33 -8.94 20.94
C GLY A 93 -28.01 -10.43 21.04
N SER A 94 -26.88 -10.82 21.62
CA SER A 94 -26.47 -12.22 21.70
C SER A 94 -27.06 -12.91 22.94
N ASP A 95 -27.83 -13.97 22.70
CA ASP A 95 -28.34 -14.96 23.65
C ASP A 95 -29.63 -14.66 24.45
N TYR A 96 -30.76 -14.69 23.74
CA TYR A 96 -32.03 -15.18 24.31
C TYR A 96 -32.09 -16.73 24.25
N ASN A 97 -31.15 -17.43 24.91
CA ASN A 97 -31.27 -18.87 25.16
C ASN A 97 -31.85 -19.08 26.58
N PRO A 98 -33.03 -19.73 26.77
CA PRO A 98 -33.69 -19.87 28.07
C PRO A 98 -32.84 -20.55 29.15
N VAL A 99 -31.81 -21.32 28.78
CA VAL A 99 -30.87 -21.94 29.72
C VAL A 99 -29.81 -20.95 30.24
N SER A 100 -29.43 -19.94 29.45
CA SER A 100 -28.46 -18.90 29.82
C SER A 100 -29.01 -17.87 30.83
N VAL A 101 -30.34 -17.73 30.89
CA VAL A 101 -31.03 -16.82 31.82
C VAL A 101 -30.94 -17.33 33.26
N ILE A 102 -30.88 -18.65 33.47
CA ILE A 102 -30.72 -19.26 34.79
C ILE A 102 -29.32 -18.95 35.37
N GLY A 103 -28.27 -19.00 34.54
CA GLY A 103 -26.91 -18.62 34.96
C GLY A 103 -26.76 -17.13 35.34
N SER A 104 -27.53 -16.26 34.69
CA SER A 104 -27.53 -14.81 34.99
C SER A 104 -28.18 -14.47 36.35
N LEU A 105 -28.99 -15.37 36.92
CA LEU A 105 -29.49 -15.25 38.30
C LEU A 105 -28.41 -15.60 39.34
N PHE A 106 -27.31 -16.23 38.93
CA PHE A 106 -26.19 -16.63 39.79
C PHE A 106 -24.90 -15.82 39.57
N GLY A 107 -24.96 -14.71 38.83
CA GLY A 107 -23.86 -13.73 38.76
C GLY A 107 -22.65 -14.13 37.91
N GLY A 108 -22.83 -14.94 36.87
CA GLY A 108 -21.74 -15.29 35.93
C GLY A 108 -21.34 -14.11 35.02
N GLU A 109 -20.02 -13.97 34.77
CA GLU A 109 -19.48 -13.03 33.78
C GLU A 109 -19.89 -13.44 32.36
N ARG A 110 -20.23 -12.44 31.53
CA ARG A 110 -20.61 -12.58 30.13
C ARG A 110 -19.61 -11.82 29.24
N PRO A 111 -18.53 -12.47 28.79
CA PRO A 111 -17.59 -11.80 27.88
C PRO A 111 -18.27 -11.55 26.54
N ALA A 112 -18.17 -10.32 26.04
CA ALA A 112 -18.60 -9.92 24.71
C ALA A 112 -17.41 -9.47 23.87
N ASP A 113 -17.42 -9.84 22.59
CA ASP A 113 -16.34 -9.52 21.67
C ASP A 113 -16.42 -8.06 21.19
N PRO A 114 -15.29 -7.32 21.19
CA PRO A 114 -15.24 -5.98 20.61
C PRO A 114 -15.33 -6.04 19.09
N VAL A 115 -16.08 -5.10 18.53
CA VAL A 115 -16.13 -4.82 17.09
C VAL A 115 -15.03 -3.81 16.76
N ILE A 116 -14.05 -4.26 15.99
CA ILE A 116 -12.90 -3.45 15.54
C ILE A 116 -12.93 -3.49 14.01
N PRO A 117 -13.66 -2.55 13.36
CA PRO A 117 -13.64 -2.46 11.91
C PRO A 117 -12.24 -2.04 11.45
N VAL A 118 -11.80 -2.64 10.36
CA VAL A 118 -10.51 -2.35 9.72
C VAL A 118 -10.79 -1.92 8.29
N ASP A 119 -10.36 -0.71 7.96
CA ASP A 119 -10.30 -0.24 6.57
C ASP A 119 -9.00 -0.79 5.96
N GLU A 120 -9.11 -1.94 5.27
CA GLU A 120 -7.97 -2.67 4.72
C GLU A 120 -7.20 -1.85 3.68
N GLU A 121 -7.86 -0.93 2.98
CA GLU A 121 -7.21 -0.05 2.01
C GLU A 121 -6.31 0.96 2.73
N LYS A 122 -6.82 1.65 3.76
CA LYS A 122 -6.01 2.58 4.56
C LYS A 122 -4.88 1.88 5.29
N LEU A 123 -5.15 0.71 5.87
CA LEU A 123 -4.13 -0.06 6.57
C LEU A 123 -3.05 -0.52 5.58
N GLY A 124 -3.44 -0.96 4.38
CA GLY A 124 -2.52 -1.33 3.31
C GLY A 124 -1.62 -0.16 2.88
N VAL A 125 -2.19 1.04 2.70
CA VAL A 125 -1.40 2.26 2.40
C VAL A 125 -0.41 2.57 3.52
N ALA A 126 -0.86 2.57 4.77
CA ALA A 126 0.01 2.86 5.91
C ALA A 126 1.13 1.82 6.07
N LEU A 127 0.86 0.54 5.81
CA LEU A 127 1.88 -0.51 5.79
C LEU A 127 2.86 -0.35 4.62
N ASN A 128 2.42 0.10 3.45
CA ASN A 128 3.30 0.40 2.31
C ASN A 128 4.23 1.58 2.62
N ASP A 129 3.73 2.62 3.27
CA ASP A 129 4.54 3.76 3.72
C ASP A 129 5.62 3.30 4.72
N LEU A 130 5.26 2.42 5.67
CA LEU A 130 6.23 1.77 6.57
C LEU A 130 7.22 0.86 5.81
N ALA A 131 6.78 0.16 4.76
CA ALA A 131 7.65 -0.70 3.98
C ALA A 131 8.72 0.09 3.20
N GLY A 132 8.39 1.33 2.78
CA GLY A 132 9.31 2.26 2.12
C GLY A 132 10.52 2.66 2.96
N THR A 133 10.49 2.47 4.28
CA THR A 133 11.63 2.71 5.19
C THR A 133 12.48 1.45 5.46
N SER A 134 11.99 0.27 5.07
CA SER A 134 12.69 -1.02 5.19
C SER A 134 13.59 -1.29 3.98
N GLY A 135 14.73 -1.95 4.20
CA GLY A 135 15.81 -2.12 3.21
C GLY A 135 15.34 -2.69 1.88
N SER A 136 15.09 -1.81 0.91
CA SER A 136 14.48 -2.14 -0.36
C SER A 136 15.37 -3.09 -1.15
N ALA A 137 14.82 -4.22 -1.59
CA ALA A 137 15.46 -5.01 -2.63
C ALA A 137 15.72 -4.13 -3.84
N ASN A 138 16.91 -4.24 -4.42
CA ASN A 138 17.26 -3.50 -5.62
C ASN A 138 17.32 -4.51 -6.77
N ASP A 139 16.52 -4.26 -7.78
CA ASP A 139 16.60 -5.01 -9.02
C ASP A 139 17.93 -4.74 -9.74
N GLY A 140 18.36 -5.73 -10.51
CA GLY A 140 19.49 -5.56 -11.41
C GLY A 140 19.18 -4.51 -12.46
N THR A 141 20.18 -3.72 -12.85
CA THR A 141 20.03 -2.70 -13.90
C THR A 141 21.36 -2.50 -14.64
N ILE A 142 21.35 -1.68 -15.69
CA ILE A 142 22.54 -1.24 -16.39
C ILE A 142 22.70 0.26 -16.18
N ARG A 143 23.88 0.67 -15.72
CA ARG A 143 24.26 2.07 -15.58
C ARG A 143 25.08 2.49 -16.79
N PHE A 144 24.73 3.62 -17.38
CA PHE A 144 25.51 4.26 -18.42
C PHE A 144 26.48 5.25 -17.76
N GLU A 145 27.78 4.96 -17.86
CA GLU A 145 28.85 5.82 -17.37
C GLU A 145 29.59 6.41 -18.59
N PRO A 146 30.39 7.49 -18.43
CA PRO A 146 31.22 8.00 -19.50
C PRO A 146 32.02 6.89 -20.21
N ASN A 147 31.72 6.69 -21.49
CA ASN A 147 32.34 5.73 -22.41
C ASN A 147 32.08 4.24 -22.14
N LYS A 148 31.16 3.86 -21.23
CA LYS A 148 30.87 2.44 -20.96
C LYS A 148 29.49 2.21 -20.36
N ALA A 149 28.94 1.02 -20.61
CA ALA A 149 27.79 0.50 -19.88
C ALA A 149 28.28 -0.48 -18.80
N VAL A 150 27.71 -0.40 -17.60
CA VAL A 150 28.09 -1.21 -16.44
C VAL A 150 26.88 -1.98 -15.95
N ALA A 151 26.96 -3.31 -15.98
CA ALA A 151 25.96 -4.19 -15.40
C ALA A 151 26.02 -4.09 -13.88
N VAL A 152 24.88 -3.82 -13.24
CA VAL A 152 24.72 -3.76 -11.80
C VAL A 152 23.81 -4.90 -11.40
N PRO A 153 24.34 -6.01 -10.86
CA PRO A 153 23.51 -7.10 -10.38
C PRO A 153 22.58 -6.65 -9.26
N GLY A 154 21.35 -7.16 -9.28
CA GLY A 154 20.41 -6.96 -8.20
C GLY A 154 20.88 -7.65 -6.93
N LYS A 155 20.38 -7.18 -5.79
CA LYS A 155 20.67 -7.78 -4.48
C LYS A 155 19.36 -8.16 -3.80
N PRO A 156 19.27 -9.38 -3.24
CA PRO A 156 18.15 -9.74 -2.39
C PRO A 156 18.00 -8.70 -1.28
N GLY A 157 16.77 -8.29 -1.03
CA GLY A 157 16.43 -7.37 0.05
C GLY A 157 15.35 -7.94 0.94
N LYS A 158 14.93 -7.15 1.91
CA LYS A 158 13.79 -7.49 2.75
C LYS A 158 12.61 -6.61 2.34
N ARG A 159 11.42 -7.20 2.33
CA ARG A 159 10.18 -6.46 2.17
C ARG A 159 9.25 -6.83 3.31
N LEU A 160 8.43 -5.89 3.72
CA LEU A 160 7.34 -6.16 4.64
C LEU A 160 6.42 -7.23 4.04
N ASP A 161 6.07 -8.25 4.82
CA ASP A 161 4.99 -9.16 4.48
C ASP A 161 3.67 -8.48 4.85
N ALA A 162 3.08 -7.77 3.89
CA ALA A 162 1.86 -6.99 4.11
C ALA A 162 0.72 -7.87 4.66
N ALA A 163 0.53 -9.08 4.14
CA ALA A 163 -0.58 -9.95 4.53
C ALA A 163 -0.45 -10.41 5.99
N GLN A 164 0.75 -10.85 6.40
CA GLN A 164 0.98 -11.22 7.81
C GLN A 164 1.03 -9.99 8.72
N SER A 165 1.54 -8.86 8.24
CA SER A 165 1.60 -7.61 9.00
C SER A 165 0.21 -7.05 9.32
N LEU A 166 -0.76 -7.18 8.40
CA LEU A 166 -2.16 -6.82 8.67
C LEU A 166 -2.69 -7.54 9.91
N ILE A 167 -2.42 -8.85 10.03
CA ILE A 167 -2.84 -9.67 11.16
C ILE A 167 -2.13 -9.20 12.43
N SER A 168 -0.80 -9.03 12.39
CA SER A 168 -0.01 -8.57 13.53
C SER A 168 -0.46 -7.21 14.05
N VAL A 169 -0.76 -6.26 13.17
CA VAL A 169 -1.22 -4.91 13.55
C VAL A 169 -2.62 -4.95 14.17
N ARG A 170 -3.55 -5.73 13.61
CA ARG A 170 -4.90 -5.88 14.18
C ARG A 170 -4.85 -6.47 15.59
N ASP A 171 -4.05 -7.52 15.76
CA ASP A 171 -3.92 -8.21 17.04
C ASP A 171 -3.21 -7.32 18.08
N ALA A 172 -2.20 -6.56 17.65
CA ALA A 172 -1.55 -5.54 18.46
C ALA A 172 -2.51 -4.45 18.91
N TYR A 173 -3.35 -3.95 18.01
CA TYR A 173 -4.36 -2.94 18.32
C TYR A 173 -5.36 -3.44 19.37
N ARG A 174 -5.92 -4.65 19.17
CA ARG A 174 -6.81 -5.28 20.16
C ARG A 174 -6.14 -5.40 21.54
N ALA A 175 -4.90 -5.89 21.58
CA ALA A 175 -4.17 -6.07 22.83
C ALA A 175 -3.86 -4.73 23.52
N GLN A 176 -3.53 -3.68 22.75
CA GLN A 176 -3.31 -2.34 23.27
C GLN A 176 -4.59 -1.74 23.86
N VAL A 177 -5.71 -1.84 23.16
CA VAL A 177 -7.01 -1.36 23.65
C VAL A 177 -7.37 -2.08 24.95
N GLN A 178 -7.21 -3.40 24.99
CA GLN A 178 -7.52 -4.20 26.17
C GLN A 178 -6.63 -3.85 27.39
N THR A 179 -5.31 -3.78 27.19
CA THR A 179 -4.36 -3.68 28.30
C THR A 179 -3.95 -2.24 28.64
N GLY A 180 -4.13 -1.31 27.71
CA GLY A 180 -3.60 0.06 27.80
C GLY A 180 -2.06 0.15 27.74
N LYS A 181 -1.36 -0.95 27.41
CA LYS A 181 0.10 -0.99 27.35
C LYS A 181 0.58 -0.90 25.92
N ALA A 182 1.42 0.09 25.64
CA ALA A 182 2.17 0.15 24.39
C ALA A 182 3.24 -0.96 24.39
N ARG A 183 3.15 -1.87 23.42
CA ARG A 183 4.14 -2.93 23.18
C ARG A 183 4.70 -2.74 21.78
N LEU A 184 6.02 -2.85 21.66
CA LEU A 184 6.67 -2.91 20.36
C LEU A 184 6.30 -4.22 19.66
N VAL A 185 5.72 -4.11 18.47
CA VAL A 185 5.30 -5.25 17.65
C VAL A 185 6.20 -5.33 16.44
N GLU A 186 6.99 -6.39 16.36
CA GLU A 186 7.83 -6.66 15.19
C GLU A 186 6.95 -7.17 14.05
N LEU A 187 6.99 -6.46 12.93
CA LEU A 187 6.25 -6.85 11.74
C LEU A 187 7.04 -7.88 10.93
N PRO A 188 6.36 -8.91 10.39
CA PRO A 188 6.99 -9.93 9.59
C PRO A 188 7.57 -9.34 8.30
N VAL A 189 8.83 -9.67 8.04
CA VAL A 189 9.52 -9.36 6.79
C VAL A 189 9.81 -10.64 6.03
N THR A 190 9.70 -10.58 4.71
CA THR A 190 10.06 -11.67 3.81
C THR A 190 11.21 -11.23 2.89
N THR A 191 11.97 -12.20 2.41
CA THR A 191 13.02 -11.95 1.42
C THR A 191 12.37 -11.64 0.08
N SER A 192 12.81 -10.55 -0.55
CA SER A 192 12.47 -10.23 -1.94
C SER A 192 13.69 -10.46 -2.80
N GLU A 193 13.57 -11.38 -3.75
CA GLU A 193 14.59 -11.63 -4.77
C GLU A 193 14.53 -10.58 -5.89
N PRO A 194 15.65 -10.26 -6.54
CA PRO A 194 15.65 -9.44 -7.75
C PRO A 194 14.81 -10.09 -8.86
N THR A 195 13.98 -9.30 -9.52
CA THR A 195 13.17 -9.73 -10.67
C THR A 195 14.03 -9.90 -11.93
N ILE A 196 15.11 -9.11 -12.04
CA ILE A 196 16.03 -9.16 -13.18
C ILE A 196 17.07 -10.25 -12.98
N THR A 197 16.99 -11.26 -13.85
CA THR A 197 17.94 -12.38 -13.85
C THR A 197 19.30 -11.95 -14.43
N LYS A 198 20.35 -12.72 -14.13
CA LYS A 198 21.66 -12.55 -14.77
C LYS A 198 21.58 -12.69 -16.30
N ALA A 199 20.78 -13.63 -16.79
CA ALA A 199 20.61 -13.84 -18.23
C ALA A 199 19.98 -12.62 -18.92
N GLU A 200 19.00 -12.00 -18.28
CA GLU A 200 18.39 -10.77 -18.78
C GLU A 200 19.38 -9.59 -18.76
N LEU A 201 20.19 -9.47 -17.71
CA LEU A 201 21.23 -8.45 -17.62
C LEU A 201 22.28 -8.61 -18.73
N ASP A 202 22.72 -9.84 -18.98
CA ASP A 202 23.68 -10.17 -20.04
C ASP A 202 23.06 -9.93 -21.44
N ARG A 203 21.77 -10.22 -21.64
CA ARG A 203 21.01 -9.90 -22.86
C ARG A 203 20.94 -8.40 -23.10
N ALA A 204 20.43 -7.63 -22.14
CA ALA A 204 20.28 -6.18 -22.25
C ALA A 204 21.63 -5.48 -22.48
N MET A 205 22.70 -5.99 -21.86
CA MET A 205 24.05 -5.50 -22.08
C MET A 205 24.49 -5.68 -23.53
N LYS A 206 24.29 -6.89 -24.08
CA LYS A 206 24.73 -7.25 -25.43
C LYS A 206 23.87 -6.62 -26.53
N GLU A 207 22.55 -6.65 -26.37
CA GLU A 207 21.60 -6.25 -27.42
C GLU A 207 21.39 -4.74 -27.49
N PHE A 208 21.52 -4.04 -26.36
CA PHE A 208 21.25 -2.59 -26.31
C PHE A 208 22.41 -1.79 -25.73
N ALA A 209 22.85 -2.09 -24.51
CA ALA A 209 23.70 -1.14 -23.79
C ALA A 209 25.12 -1.00 -24.40
N GLN A 210 25.74 -2.09 -24.85
CA GLN A 210 27.02 -2.06 -25.55
C GLN A 210 26.90 -1.36 -26.91
N PRO A 211 25.95 -1.72 -27.80
CA PRO A 211 25.70 -0.97 -29.03
C PRO A 211 25.45 0.53 -28.79
N ALA A 212 24.61 0.87 -27.82
CA ALA A 212 24.26 2.25 -27.49
C ALA A 212 25.51 3.08 -27.18
N MET A 213 26.43 2.52 -26.39
CA MET A 213 27.65 3.19 -25.94
C MET A 213 28.85 3.04 -26.88
N SER A 214 28.70 2.37 -28.03
CA SER A 214 29.80 2.06 -28.95
C SER A 214 30.36 3.27 -29.71
N GLY A 215 29.59 4.37 -29.81
CA GLY A 215 30.02 5.56 -30.55
C GLY A 215 28.99 6.69 -30.54
N LEU A 216 29.23 7.70 -31.37
CA LEU A 216 28.27 8.79 -31.57
C LEU A 216 27.03 8.29 -32.33
N ILE A 217 25.88 8.86 -32.03
CA ILE A 217 24.70 8.83 -32.90
C ILE A 217 24.46 10.23 -33.45
N THR A 218 23.90 10.32 -34.65
CA THR A 218 23.52 11.60 -35.27
C THR A 218 22.02 11.60 -35.53
N ILE A 219 21.32 12.59 -34.99
CA ILE A 219 19.89 12.80 -35.23
C ILE A 219 19.75 14.02 -36.14
N LYS A 220 18.99 13.87 -37.23
CA LYS A 220 18.75 14.91 -38.24
C LYS A 220 17.27 15.27 -38.29
N ALA A 221 16.97 16.55 -38.50
CA ALA A 221 15.63 17.03 -38.80
C ALA A 221 15.75 18.22 -39.78
N GLY A 222 15.28 18.02 -41.02
CA GLY A 222 15.45 18.99 -42.09
C GLY A 222 16.93 19.35 -42.31
N PRO A 223 17.31 20.65 -42.31
CA PRO A 223 18.71 21.07 -42.49
C PRO A 223 19.54 20.98 -41.21
N LYS A 224 18.94 20.63 -40.07
CA LYS A 224 19.59 20.66 -38.75
C LYS A 224 19.95 19.26 -38.29
N GLN A 225 21.00 19.17 -37.47
CA GLN A 225 21.44 17.91 -36.88
C GLN A 225 22.12 18.13 -35.53
N ILE A 226 22.09 17.10 -34.69
CA ILE A 226 22.78 17.04 -33.40
C ILE A 226 23.42 15.66 -33.20
N GLN A 227 24.52 15.61 -32.45
CA GLN A 227 25.19 14.36 -32.10
C GLN A 227 25.11 14.08 -30.60
N PHE A 228 24.85 12.82 -30.25
CA PHE A 228 24.91 12.33 -28.88
C PHE A 228 26.01 11.28 -28.75
N GLY A 229 26.80 11.35 -27.68
CA GLY A 229 28.01 10.54 -27.53
C GLY A 229 28.16 9.91 -26.17
N PRO A 230 28.92 8.79 -26.09
CA PRO A 230 29.04 7.98 -24.89
C PRO A 230 29.86 8.66 -23.79
N ALA A 231 30.67 9.66 -24.13
CA ALA A 231 31.50 10.37 -23.16
C ALA A 231 30.70 11.31 -22.24
N ARG A 232 29.60 11.90 -22.73
CA ARG A 232 28.89 12.96 -21.98
C ARG A 232 27.38 12.84 -22.09
N SER A 233 26.80 12.91 -23.29
CA SER A 233 25.35 13.09 -23.44
C SER A 233 24.56 11.79 -23.29
N LEU A 234 25.01 10.66 -23.85
CA LEU A 234 24.29 9.39 -23.70
C LEU A 234 24.15 8.92 -22.24
N PRO A 235 25.19 9.01 -21.37
CA PRO A 235 25.04 8.71 -19.94
C PRO A 235 24.02 9.57 -19.18
N GLN A 236 23.72 10.77 -19.66
CA GLN A 236 22.78 11.68 -19.00
C GLN A 236 21.33 11.40 -19.38
N ILE A 237 21.10 10.83 -20.56
CA ILE A 237 19.74 10.62 -21.09
C ILE A 237 19.30 9.16 -21.06
N LEU A 238 20.22 8.21 -20.96
CA LEU A 238 19.90 6.78 -20.99
C LEU A 238 19.84 6.18 -19.59
N SER A 239 18.80 5.41 -19.34
CA SER A 239 18.67 4.52 -18.19
C SER A 239 17.95 3.23 -18.59
N MET A 240 17.97 2.24 -17.71
CA MET A 240 17.14 1.03 -17.88
C MET A 240 16.28 0.82 -16.65
N LYS A 241 15.02 0.41 -16.87
CA LYS A 241 14.09 0.05 -15.81
C LYS A 241 13.65 -1.40 -15.95
N ALA A 242 13.47 -2.05 -14.81
CA ALA A 242 12.86 -3.36 -14.73
C ALA A 242 11.35 -3.23 -14.98
N VAL A 243 10.84 -3.93 -16.00
CA VAL A 243 9.41 -4.03 -16.32
C VAL A 243 9.15 -5.49 -16.66
N ASP A 244 8.26 -6.13 -15.89
CA ASP A 244 7.86 -7.54 -16.08
C ASP A 244 9.05 -8.51 -16.23
N GLY A 245 10.07 -8.34 -15.39
CA GLY A 245 11.28 -9.17 -15.40
C GLY A 245 12.24 -8.92 -16.57
N ARG A 246 12.04 -7.84 -17.34
CA ARG A 246 12.93 -7.39 -18.42
C ARG A 246 13.49 -6.00 -18.16
N LEU A 247 14.68 -5.75 -18.69
CA LEU A 247 15.25 -4.41 -18.74
C LEU A 247 14.79 -3.70 -20.02
N VAL A 248 14.08 -2.60 -19.82
CA VAL A 248 13.58 -1.72 -20.88
C VAL A 248 14.35 -0.40 -20.84
N ASP A 249 14.77 0.09 -21.99
CA ASP A 249 15.44 1.37 -22.16
C ASP A 249 14.50 2.54 -21.87
N VAL A 250 15.02 3.54 -21.16
CA VAL A 250 14.29 4.74 -20.75
C VAL A 250 15.14 5.96 -21.10
N TYR A 251 14.49 6.92 -21.74
CA TYR A 251 15.07 8.18 -22.16
C TYR A 251 14.59 9.29 -21.23
N ASP A 252 15.54 10.00 -20.61
CA ASP A 252 15.25 11.20 -19.85
C ASP A 252 14.98 12.36 -20.82
N LYS A 253 13.69 12.64 -21.04
CA LYS A 253 13.23 13.66 -21.97
C LYS A 253 13.63 15.07 -21.55
N GLN A 254 13.72 15.34 -20.24
CA GLN A 254 14.14 16.64 -19.75
C GLN A 254 15.63 16.83 -20.04
N ALA A 255 16.46 15.83 -19.75
CA ALA A 255 17.87 15.89 -20.08
C ALA A 255 18.12 15.96 -21.60
N ILE A 256 17.28 15.31 -22.42
CA ILE A 256 17.31 15.48 -23.88
C ILE A 256 17.02 16.94 -24.24
N ASP A 257 15.95 17.53 -23.71
CA ASP A 257 15.56 18.91 -23.99
C ASP A 257 16.69 19.91 -23.64
N GLU A 258 17.29 19.75 -22.47
CA GLU A 258 18.45 20.55 -22.03
C GLU A 258 19.66 20.39 -22.96
N LEU A 259 19.90 19.19 -23.50
CA LEU A 259 20.98 18.94 -24.45
C LEU A 259 20.66 19.40 -25.87
N LEU A 260 19.38 19.49 -26.23
CA LEU A 260 18.95 20.04 -27.52
C LEU A 260 19.21 21.54 -27.58
N ASP A 261 19.01 22.28 -26.48
CA ASP A 261 19.31 23.72 -26.39
C ASP A 261 18.80 24.53 -27.60
N GLY A 262 17.56 24.27 -27.98
CA GLY A 262 16.89 24.92 -29.12
C GLY A 262 17.44 24.56 -30.51
N VAL A 263 18.26 23.52 -30.64
CA VAL A 263 18.83 23.11 -31.95
C VAL A 263 17.74 22.93 -32.98
N PHE A 264 16.61 22.30 -32.66
CA PHE A 264 15.53 22.05 -33.61
C PHE A 264 14.44 23.13 -33.66
N ASP A 265 14.65 24.30 -33.03
CA ASP A 265 13.66 25.39 -33.03
C ASP A 265 13.25 25.79 -34.46
N GLY A 266 11.96 25.97 -34.68
CA GLY A 266 11.33 26.28 -35.96
C GLY A 266 11.24 25.10 -36.94
N ILE A 267 11.63 23.87 -36.54
CA ILE A 267 11.44 22.68 -37.37
C ILE A 267 10.11 22.02 -37.00
N MET A 268 9.17 22.00 -37.94
CA MET A 268 7.85 21.38 -37.76
C MET A 268 7.85 19.95 -38.29
N ALA A 269 7.26 19.04 -37.54
CA ALA A 269 6.96 17.67 -37.94
C ALA A 269 5.44 17.42 -37.88
N VAL A 270 4.98 16.46 -38.66
CA VAL A 270 3.57 16.03 -38.68
C VAL A 270 3.44 14.71 -37.91
N LYS A 271 2.58 14.68 -36.90
CA LYS A 271 2.23 13.43 -36.19
C LYS A 271 1.42 12.50 -37.08
N ALA A 272 1.34 11.23 -36.69
CA ALA A 272 0.48 10.24 -37.35
C ALA A 272 -1.02 10.64 -37.38
N ASP A 273 -1.47 11.54 -36.49
CA ASP A 273 -2.83 12.09 -36.48
C ASP A 273 -3.02 13.32 -37.39
N GLY A 274 -1.99 13.70 -38.15
CA GLY A 274 -1.98 14.81 -39.09
C GLY A 274 -1.76 16.19 -38.45
N LYS A 275 -1.57 16.27 -37.13
CA LYS A 275 -1.28 17.55 -36.46
C LYS A 275 0.20 17.90 -36.58
N GLU A 276 0.46 19.17 -36.85
CA GLU A 276 1.81 19.72 -36.81
C GLU A 276 2.24 19.99 -35.36
N HIS A 277 3.49 19.69 -35.05
CA HIS A 277 4.18 20.09 -33.83
C HIS A 277 5.63 20.41 -34.13
N GLU A 278 6.26 21.18 -33.25
CA GLU A 278 7.68 21.46 -33.35
C GLU A 278 8.50 20.25 -32.86
N VAL A 279 9.56 19.89 -33.59
CA VAL A 279 10.43 18.76 -33.26
C VAL A 279 11.02 18.95 -31.87
N GLY A 280 10.73 18.00 -30.98
CA GLY A 280 11.09 18.10 -29.56
C GLY A 280 11.79 16.85 -29.00
N PRO A 281 11.94 16.78 -27.67
CA PRO A 281 12.62 15.67 -27.00
C PRO A 281 11.95 14.31 -27.23
N ASP A 282 10.63 14.28 -27.45
CA ASP A 282 9.89 13.06 -27.77
C ASP A 282 10.29 12.46 -29.12
N ASP A 283 10.38 13.31 -30.16
CA ASP A 283 10.76 12.88 -31.52
C ASP A 283 12.20 12.38 -31.54
N VAL A 284 13.09 13.10 -30.82
CA VAL A 284 14.49 12.74 -30.69
C VAL A 284 14.65 11.42 -29.94
N ALA A 285 13.96 11.22 -28.81
CA ALA A 285 13.98 9.96 -28.08
C ALA A 285 13.47 8.79 -28.93
N GLN A 286 12.45 9.01 -29.76
CA GLN A 286 11.95 7.99 -30.68
C GLN A 286 12.98 7.64 -31.77
N ALA A 287 13.64 8.64 -32.37
CA ALA A 287 14.69 8.44 -33.35
C ALA A 287 15.93 7.73 -32.77
N MET A 288 16.27 8.00 -31.50
CA MET A 288 17.38 7.37 -30.79
C MET A 288 17.24 5.86 -30.67
N LYS A 289 16.01 5.32 -30.50
CA LYS A 289 15.79 3.87 -30.34
C LYS A 289 16.41 3.05 -31.48
N THR A 290 16.25 3.53 -32.71
CA THR A 290 16.85 2.89 -33.89
C THR A 290 18.34 3.17 -33.97
N ALA A 291 18.77 4.42 -33.77
CA ALA A 291 20.17 4.81 -33.90
C ALA A 291 21.11 4.08 -32.91
N LEU A 292 20.64 3.88 -31.66
CA LEU A 292 21.45 3.33 -30.58
C LEU A 292 21.75 1.83 -30.72
N THR A 293 20.90 1.10 -31.43
CA THR A 293 21.13 -0.33 -31.73
C THR A 293 21.99 -0.53 -32.99
N GLY A 294 22.23 0.54 -33.76
CA GLY A 294 23.08 0.54 -34.94
C GLY A 294 24.56 0.28 -34.61
N THR A 295 25.20 -0.56 -35.42
CA THR A 295 26.61 -0.94 -35.30
C THR A 295 27.50 -0.28 -36.36
N THR A 296 26.88 0.27 -37.41
CA THR A 296 27.57 1.02 -38.46
C THR A 296 27.27 2.52 -38.37
N GLU A 297 28.13 3.36 -38.94
CA GLU A 297 27.91 4.82 -38.97
C GLU A 297 26.58 5.21 -39.64
N ALA A 298 26.18 4.47 -40.68
CA ALA A 298 24.92 4.67 -41.38
C ALA A 298 23.71 4.34 -40.50
N GLU A 299 23.73 3.20 -39.79
CA GLU A 299 22.65 2.80 -38.87
C GLU A 299 22.53 3.75 -37.66
N ARG A 300 23.64 4.37 -37.26
CA ARG A 300 23.71 5.34 -36.15
C ARG A 300 23.34 6.76 -36.55
N THR A 301 22.92 6.97 -37.79
CA THR A 301 22.43 8.24 -38.30
C THR A 301 20.95 8.10 -38.66
N VAL A 302 20.08 8.78 -37.92
CA VAL A 302 18.62 8.73 -38.14
C VAL A 302 18.11 10.11 -38.47
N THR A 303 17.18 10.18 -39.43
CA THR A 303 16.47 11.40 -39.80
C THR A 303 15.04 11.30 -39.31
N ILE A 304 14.59 12.30 -38.55
CA ILE A 304 13.20 12.44 -38.12
C ILE A 304 12.36 12.78 -39.36
N ASP A 305 11.32 11.99 -39.62
CA ASP A 305 10.37 12.29 -40.68
C ASP A 305 9.50 13.49 -40.28
N LEU A 306 9.49 14.51 -41.14
CA LEU A 306 8.74 15.74 -40.93
C LEU A 306 7.37 15.70 -41.62
N THR A 307 7.13 14.70 -42.49
CA THR A 307 5.96 14.66 -43.38
C THR A 307 4.80 13.80 -42.87
N GLY A 308 5.00 13.07 -41.78
CA GLY A 308 3.98 12.21 -41.16
C GLY A 308 3.74 10.90 -41.92
N GLN A 309 4.68 10.49 -42.78
CA GLN A 309 4.67 9.23 -43.50
C GLN A 309 5.63 8.24 -42.80
N GLY A 310 5.22 7.80 -41.62
CA GLY A 310 5.88 6.74 -40.84
C GLY A 310 5.16 5.41 -40.93
#